data_AF-A0A1W1W0T2-F1
#
_entry.id   AF-A0A1W1W0T2-F1
#
_cell.length_a   1.000
_cell.length_b   1.000
_cell.length_c   1.000
_cell.angle_alpha   90.00
_cell.angle_beta   90.00
_cell.angle_gamma   90.00
#
_symmetry.space_group_name_H-M   'P 1'
#
loop_
_entity.id
_entity.type
_entity.pdbx_description
1 polymer ?
#
loop_
_entity_poly.entity_id
_entity_poly.type
_entity_poly.pdbx_seq_one_letter_code
_entity_poly.pdbx_strand_id
1 'polypeptide(L)'
;MPPQSASPLARAHSFDPWFVGSVFIQIVLLLVVFRKLVFNPGDYLIVTHYDGIKSYFSIASFLRQPLSSGMLVMGHNYPFGEYMYYTDCTPVLTQSLHVLVRAIPALEPYGLYLYDLFILGGLALSTLLLYRILRPLGLPVRLVLLLSVTLPWLGPQTLRLRVGHTSLSYTPAILFTIWVLQRLYYAWMQDRPVRKWFALLLGGLIVTSYFHFYYLGILGVLGGFFFLFWVVENALAGKPWFRLALYGGLTLGAALLITAGSLMVLDGRYYERPLSSNGYDFINWKFQFGAFFRGYSFNQLRFPLERTADIPYESAAYLGGFVLYGLLVTLGLAALRRLPAVQLTADNHGRFLRLLLLASIPMAFIALGETYELDNGAYVFNNYLNPFFWLHKLTDRVTQFRALGRFIWPFWWAFVLGFSYYVARWWRQPVLRWVLVALSLLLVLDARDAMRFYRTNTQFPNFLTADAPTLPMQQLTGWLNLKNYQAILPLPYFHSGSEEEGYRFTIDPDEVQSNNTYQLSMVTGLPLMSNKTARLPAYQAQMLYSVVSPGGPDPDVLARMDSRPVLVFLDSAYYNGQNNFYRETLATKPEKLAIFERSDDFIREQNLQLLHRQGTWSLYAWYPKGR
;
A
#
# COMPACT_ATOMS: atom_id res chain seq x y z
N MET A 1 21.57 -17.59 -43.65
CA MET A 1 20.44 -17.40 -42.71
C MET A 1 19.51 -18.60 -42.86
N PRO A 2 19.33 -19.45 -41.85
CA PRO A 2 18.24 -20.43 -41.86
C PRO A 2 16.91 -19.71 -41.58
N PRO A 3 15.78 -20.18 -42.14
CA PRO A 3 14.49 -19.53 -41.98
C PRO A 3 14.09 -19.52 -40.50
N GLN A 4 13.66 -18.35 -40.02
CA GLN A 4 12.99 -18.21 -38.74
C GLN A 4 11.78 -19.15 -38.75
N SER A 5 11.81 -20.18 -37.91
CA SER A 5 10.66 -21.05 -37.69
C SER A 5 9.51 -20.17 -37.22
N ALA A 6 8.50 -19.98 -38.07
CA ALA A 6 7.26 -19.33 -37.72
C ALA A 6 6.69 -20.03 -36.48
N SER A 7 6.65 -19.31 -35.36
CA SER A 7 5.95 -19.74 -34.16
C SER A 7 4.49 -20.02 -34.55
N PRO A 8 3.99 -21.26 -34.46
CA PRO A 8 2.57 -21.49 -34.61
C PRO A 8 1.91 -20.94 -33.36
N LEU A 9 1.07 -19.91 -33.51
CA LEU A 9 -0.21 -19.76 -32.80
C LEU A 9 -0.78 -18.35 -33.04
N ALA A 10 -1.35 -18.16 -34.22
CA ALA A 10 -2.64 -17.47 -34.31
C ALA A 10 -3.73 -18.55 -34.25
N ARG A 11 -4.00 -19.08 -33.05
CA ARG A 11 -5.30 -19.75 -32.86
C ARG A 11 -6.34 -18.64 -32.79
N ALA A 12 -7.29 -18.71 -33.73
CA ALA A 12 -8.56 -18.01 -33.66
C ALA A 12 -9.12 -18.05 -32.22
N HIS A 13 -9.89 -17.03 -31.86
CA HIS A 13 -10.55 -16.77 -30.57
C HIS A 13 -11.43 -17.95 -30.10
N SER A 14 -10.83 -19.10 -29.84
CA SER A 14 -11.42 -20.23 -29.16
C SER A 14 -11.39 -19.92 -27.68
N PHE A 15 -12.56 -20.03 -27.05
CA PHE A 15 -12.73 -19.95 -25.61
C PHE A 15 -11.67 -20.83 -24.92
N ASP A 16 -10.83 -20.24 -24.07
CA ASP A 16 -9.86 -20.98 -23.25
C ASP A 16 -10.54 -21.32 -21.91
N PRO A 17 -11.08 -22.53 -21.72
CA PRO A 17 -11.83 -22.87 -20.50
C PRO A 17 -10.95 -22.77 -19.24
N TRP A 18 -9.64 -22.94 -19.37
CA TRP A 18 -8.69 -22.82 -18.26
C TRP A 18 -8.53 -21.38 -17.78
N PHE A 19 -8.72 -20.40 -18.66
CA PHE A 19 -8.74 -19.00 -18.27
C PHE A 19 -9.90 -18.73 -17.30
N VAL A 20 -11.13 -19.14 -17.66
CA VAL A 20 -12.30 -19.00 -16.78
C VAL A 20 -12.15 -19.85 -15.52
N GLY A 21 -11.63 -21.08 -15.67
CA GLY A 21 -11.36 -21.97 -14.55
C GLY A 21 -10.40 -21.37 -13.51
N SER A 22 -9.33 -20.68 -13.94
CA SER A 22 -8.38 -20.03 -13.01
C SER A 22 -9.05 -18.95 -12.16
N VAL A 23 -9.86 -18.10 -12.77
CA VAL A 23 -10.57 -17.02 -12.08
C VAL A 23 -11.63 -17.60 -11.15
N PHE A 24 -12.38 -18.60 -11.60
CA PHE A 24 -13.36 -19.29 -10.78
C PHE A 24 -12.71 -19.91 -9.53
N ILE A 25 -11.59 -20.63 -9.69
CA ILE A 25 -10.83 -21.20 -8.57
C ILE A 25 -10.41 -20.09 -7.61
N GLN A 26 -9.87 -18.99 -8.12
CA GLN A 26 -9.44 -17.87 -7.27
C GLN A 26 -10.61 -17.25 -6.50
N ILE A 27 -11.78 -17.09 -7.14
CA ILE A 27 -13.00 -16.61 -6.47
C ILE A 27 -13.39 -17.56 -5.33
N VAL A 28 -13.41 -18.87 -5.58
CA VAL A 28 -13.72 -19.87 -4.54
C VAL A 28 -12.72 -19.77 -3.37
N LEU A 29 -11.43 -19.61 -3.65
CA LEU A 29 -10.41 -19.42 -2.61
C LEU A 29 -10.64 -18.14 -1.81
N LEU A 30 -11.02 -17.03 -2.47
CA LEU A 30 -11.37 -15.79 -1.78
C LEU A 30 -12.58 -15.97 -0.86
N LEU A 31 -13.63 -16.65 -1.32
CA LEU A 31 -14.81 -16.97 -0.51
C LEU A 31 -14.47 -17.83 0.71
N VAL A 32 -13.52 -18.78 0.57
CA VAL A 32 -13.09 -19.65 1.68
C VAL A 32 -12.20 -18.91 2.67
N VAL A 33 -11.22 -18.14 2.19
CA VAL A 33 -10.24 -17.43 3.02
C VAL A 33 -10.88 -16.24 3.72
N PHE A 34 -11.67 -15.44 2.99
CA PHE A 34 -12.30 -14.22 3.48
C PHE A 34 -13.79 -14.39 3.81
N ARG A 35 -14.20 -15.60 4.22
CA ARG A 35 -15.61 -15.96 4.48
C ARG A 35 -16.33 -15.06 5.48
N LYS A 36 -15.65 -14.58 6.53
CA LYS A 36 -16.31 -13.73 7.54
C LYS A 36 -16.66 -12.39 6.92
N LEU A 37 -15.72 -11.80 6.21
CA LEU A 37 -15.92 -10.52 5.54
C LEU A 37 -16.94 -10.62 4.41
N VAL A 38 -16.84 -11.61 3.52
CA VAL A 38 -17.71 -11.70 2.34
C VAL A 38 -19.16 -12.08 2.68
N PHE A 39 -19.39 -12.95 3.67
CA PHE A 39 -20.74 -13.44 3.97
C PHE A 39 -21.45 -12.65 5.09
N ASN A 40 -20.80 -11.66 5.70
CA ASN A 40 -21.39 -10.79 6.73
C ASN A 40 -21.16 -9.33 6.31
N PRO A 41 -21.96 -8.80 5.36
CA PRO A 41 -21.70 -7.51 4.74
C PRO A 41 -21.79 -6.38 5.76
N GLY A 42 -20.68 -5.64 5.91
CA GLY A 42 -20.60 -4.51 6.85
C GLY A 42 -20.10 -4.87 8.26
N ASP A 43 -20.07 -6.15 8.64
CA ASP A 43 -19.73 -6.57 10.01
C ASP A 43 -18.22 -6.71 10.26
N TYR A 44 -17.42 -6.82 9.20
CA TYR A 44 -15.98 -7.04 9.27
C TYR A 44 -15.19 -6.12 8.34
N LEU A 45 -13.96 -5.82 8.75
CA LEU A 45 -12.94 -5.12 7.96
C LEU A 45 -11.72 -6.03 7.81
N ILE A 46 -10.91 -5.85 6.76
CA ILE A 46 -9.68 -6.63 6.58
C ILE A 46 -8.74 -6.44 7.78
N VAL A 47 -8.63 -5.22 8.31
CA VAL A 47 -7.73 -4.83 9.40
C VAL A 47 -8.33 -3.68 10.23
N THR A 48 -7.95 -3.56 11.50
CA THR A 48 -8.49 -2.55 12.43
C THR A 48 -7.42 -1.92 13.33
N HIS A 49 -6.17 -1.95 12.89
CA HIS A 49 -5.00 -1.53 13.64
C HIS A 49 -3.97 -0.87 12.71
N TYR A 50 -2.87 -0.34 13.26
CA TYR A 50 -1.86 0.44 12.55
C TYR A 50 -2.44 1.55 11.64
N ASP A 51 -2.05 1.54 10.36
CA ASP A 51 -2.49 2.48 9.33
C ASP A 51 -3.84 2.09 8.73
N GLY A 52 -4.28 0.84 8.90
CA GLY A 52 -5.53 0.38 8.31
C GLY A 52 -6.76 1.09 8.88
N ILE A 53 -6.82 1.25 10.20
CA ILE A 53 -7.99 1.86 10.84
C ILE A 53 -8.15 3.34 10.49
N LYS A 54 -7.05 4.10 10.40
CA LYS A 54 -7.12 5.52 9.97
C LYS A 54 -7.60 5.65 8.53
N SER A 55 -7.19 4.73 7.64
CA SER A 55 -7.65 4.70 6.25
C SER A 55 -9.13 4.39 6.19
N TYR A 56 -9.61 3.37 6.91
CA TYR A 56 -11.05 3.07 6.98
C TYR A 56 -11.87 4.22 7.56
N PHE A 57 -11.41 4.87 8.62
CA PHE A 57 -12.11 6.02 9.18
C PHE A 57 -12.12 7.21 8.21
N SER A 58 -11.02 7.46 7.48
CA SER A 58 -10.99 8.47 6.42
C SER A 58 -11.98 8.16 5.30
N ILE A 59 -12.06 6.91 4.85
CA ILE A 59 -13.05 6.48 3.85
C ILE A 59 -14.47 6.67 4.40
N ALA A 60 -14.78 6.12 5.57
CA ALA A 60 -16.13 6.14 6.13
C ALA A 60 -16.63 7.55 6.43
N SER A 61 -15.76 8.41 6.98
CA SER A 61 -16.08 9.83 7.20
C SER A 61 -16.27 10.58 5.89
N PHE A 62 -15.50 10.27 4.84
CA PHE A 62 -15.66 10.89 3.52
C PHE A 62 -16.97 10.49 2.85
N LEU A 63 -17.36 9.21 2.89
CA LEU A 63 -18.61 8.74 2.30
C LEU A 63 -19.84 9.46 2.88
N ARG A 64 -19.77 9.92 4.13
CA ARG A 64 -20.82 10.66 4.86
C ARG A 64 -20.87 12.17 4.59
N GLN A 65 -19.88 12.73 3.93
CA GLN A 65 -19.85 14.15 3.57
C GLN A 65 -20.68 14.45 2.31
N PRO A 66 -21.23 15.67 2.15
CA PRO A 66 -21.86 16.06 0.90
C PRO A 66 -20.82 16.11 -0.25
N LEU A 67 -21.25 15.91 -1.50
CA LEU A 67 -20.35 16.01 -2.66
C LEU A 67 -19.72 17.40 -2.82
N SER A 68 -20.36 18.45 -2.27
CA SER A 68 -19.85 19.82 -2.26
C SER A 68 -18.57 19.99 -1.43
N SER A 69 -18.22 19.03 -0.56
CA SER A 69 -16.95 19.02 0.20
C SER A 69 -15.72 18.77 -0.69
N GLY A 70 -15.90 18.40 -1.96
CA GLY A 70 -14.81 18.13 -2.89
C GLY A 70 -13.94 16.96 -2.43
N MET A 71 -12.62 17.12 -2.46
CA MET A 71 -11.64 16.08 -2.07
C MET A 71 -11.13 16.24 -0.63
N LEU A 72 -11.75 17.12 0.16
CA LEU A 72 -11.39 17.37 1.54
C LEU A 72 -12.10 16.34 2.44
N VAL A 73 -11.33 15.63 3.27
CA VAL A 73 -11.81 14.70 4.28
C VAL A 73 -11.92 15.43 5.61
N MET A 74 -13.15 15.69 6.05
CA MET A 74 -13.41 16.47 7.27
C MET A 74 -13.36 15.65 8.58
N GLY A 75 -13.18 14.32 8.52
CA GLY A 75 -13.21 13.47 9.73
C GLY A 75 -12.06 13.71 10.73
N HIS A 76 -10.93 14.22 10.25
CA HIS A 76 -9.75 14.52 11.06
C HIS A 76 -9.42 16.02 11.02
N ASN A 77 -8.51 16.45 11.89
CA ASN A 77 -7.83 17.74 11.77
C ASN A 77 -8.80 18.93 11.76
N TYR A 78 -9.92 18.85 12.48
CA TYR A 78 -10.85 19.98 12.63
C TYR A 78 -10.15 21.15 13.34
N PRO A 79 -10.30 22.42 12.90
CA PRO A 79 -11.26 22.93 11.90
C PRO A 79 -10.80 22.90 10.43
N PHE A 80 -9.66 22.27 10.12
CA PHE A 80 -9.05 22.30 8.79
C PHE A 80 -9.53 21.18 7.87
N GLY A 81 -9.67 19.94 8.35
CA GLY A 81 -9.79 18.76 7.48
C GLY A 81 -8.46 18.42 6.79
N GLU A 82 -8.44 17.38 5.95
CA GLU A 82 -7.27 16.99 5.16
C GLU A 82 -7.64 16.47 3.76
N TYR A 83 -6.86 16.80 2.74
CA TYR A 83 -7.08 16.33 1.38
C TYR A 83 -6.84 14.83 1.27
N MET A 84 -7.71 14.16 0.51
CA MET A 84 -7.79 12.70 0.47
C MET A 84 -6.47 12.00 0.07
N TYR A 85 -5.61 12.67 -0.70
CA TYR A 85 -4.28 12.20 -1.11
C TYR A 85 -3.35 11.83 0.06
N TYR A 86 -3.60 12.42 1.22
CA TYR A 86 -2.75 12.36 2.40
C TYR A 86 -3.34 11.53 3.55
N THR A 87 -4.52 10.95 3.32
CA THR A 87 -5.29 10.15 4.30
C THR A 87 -5.19 8.64 4.07
N ASP A 88 -4.47 8.22 3.03
CA ASP A 88 -4.37 6.80 2.58
C ASP A 88 -5.74 6.14 2.32
N CYS A 89 -6.73 6.93 1.89
CA CYS A 89 -8.07 6.44 1.59
C CYS A 89 -8.26 5.92 0.16
N THR A 90 -7.20 5.76 -0.66
CA THR A 90 -7.31 5.34 -2.07
C THR A 90 -8.18 6.29 -2.93
N PRO A 91 -7.68 7.50 -3.26
CA PRO A 91 -8.47 8.60 -3.82
C PRO A 91 -9.52 8.24 -4.87
N VAL A 92 -9.13 7.63 -5.99
CA VAL A 92 -10.08 7.35 -7.08
C VAL A 92 -11.15 6.32 -6.70
N LEU A 93 -10.81 5.33 -5.87
CA LEU A 93 -11.76 4.30 -5.42
C LEU A 93 -12.77 4.92 -4.45
N THR A 94 -12.28 5.68 -3.48
CA THR A 94 -13.13 6.32 -2.47
C THR A 94 -14.02 7.40 -3.06
N GLN A 95 -13.51 8.19 -4.02
CA GLN A 95 -14.35 9.13 -4.75
C GLN A 95 -15.44 8.43 -5.57
N SER A 96 -15.10 7.31 -6.22
CA SER A 96 -16.07 6.52 -6.99
C SER A 96 -17.14 5.92 -6.08
N LEU A 97 -16.74 5.39 -4.92
CA LEU A 97 -17.66 4.88 -3.91
C LEU A 97 -18.54 5.99 -3.32
N HIS A 98 -17.98 7.18 -3.09
CA HIS A 98 -18.74 8.33 -2.59
C HIS A 98 -19.84 8.73 -3.57
N VAL A 99 -19.52 8.84 -4.86
CA VAL A 99 -20.53 9.12 -5.90
C VAL A 99 -21.59 8.02 -5.92
N LEU A 100 -21.19 6.75 -5.85
CA LEU A 100 -22.12 5.60 -5.84
C LEU A 100 -23.06 5.64 -4.62
N VAL A 101 -22.53 5.82 -3.42
CA VAL A 101 -23.30 5.90 -2.18
C VAL A 101 -24.23 7.11 -2.18
N ARG A 102 -23.82 8.24 -2.78
CA ARG A 102 -24.67 9.43 -2.91
C ARG A 102 -25.79 9.23 -3.92
N ALA A 103 -25.54 8.48 -4.99
CA ALA A 103 -26.57 8.12 -5.97
C ALA A 103 -27.53 7.05 -5.42
N ILE A 104 -27.06 6.14 -4.57
CA ILE A 104 -27.83 5.05 -3.96
C ILE A 104 -27.58 5.05 -2.45
N PRO A 105 -28.27 5.90 -1.67
CA PRO A 105 -28.03 6.06 -0.23
C PRO A 105 -28.13 4.75 0.59
N ALA A 106 -28.91 3.77 0.13
CA ALA A 106 -29.00 2.45 0.75
C ALA A 106 -27.66 1.69 0.80
N LEU A 107 -26.66 2.10 0.01
CA LEU A 107 -25.31 1.52 0.02
C LEU A 107 -24.38 2.15 1.06
N GLU A 108 -24.76 3.26 1.71
CA GLU A 108 -23.92 3.96 2.68
C GLU A 108 -23.38 3.04 3.79
N PRO A 109 -24.20 2.19 4.45
CA PRO A 109 -23.73 1.28 5.49
C PRO A 109 -22.71 0.24 4.99
N TYR A 110 -22.71 -0.02 3.68
CA TYR A 110 -21.86 -1.03 3.03
C TYR A 110 -20.64 -0.43 2.32
N GLY A 111 -20.39 0.88 2.44
CA GLY A 111 -19.30 1.55 1.73
C GLY A 111 -17.91 0.93 1.98
N LEU A 112 -17.59 0.66 3.26
CA LEU A 112 -16.33 -0.01 3.62
C LEU A 112 -16.28 -1.46 3.14
N TYR A 113 -17.41 -2.16 3.17
CA TYR A 113 -17.52 -3.52 2.66
C TYR A 113 -17.25 -3.57 1.14
N LEU A 114 -17.82 -2.64 0.36
CA LEU A 114 -17.56 -2.52 -1.08
C LEU A 114 -16.09 -2.19 -1.38
N TYR A 115 -15.46 -1.35 -0.56
CA TYR A 115 -14.04 -1.07 -0.65
C TYR A 115 -13.20 -2.34 -0.47
N ASP A 116 -13.48 -3.13 0.58
CA ASP A 116 -12.75 -4.38 0.84
C ASP A 116 -12.97 -5.42 -0.26
N LEU A 117 -14.20 -5.56 -0.76
CA LEU A 117 -14.49 -6.43 -1.90
C LEU A 117 -13.69 -6.04 -3.15
N PHE A 118 -13.53 -4.74 -3.40
CA PHE A 118 -12.71 -4.26 -4.52
C PHE A 118 -11.23 -4.66 -4.33
N ILE A 119 -10.67 -4.43 -3.14
CA ILE A 119 -9.29 -4.79 -2.82
C ILE A 119 -9.07 -6.31 -2.96
N LEU A 120 -9.96 -7.13 -2.39
CA LEU A 120 -9.90 -8.59 -2.49
C LEU A 120 -10.12 -9.10 -3.92
N GLY A 121 -11.02 -8.47 -4.67
CA GLY A 121 -11.22 -8.71 -6.10
C GLY A 121 -9.95 -8.49 -6.93
N GLY A 122 -9.02 -7.66 -6.43
CA GLY A 122 -7.69 -7.49 -6.98
C GLY A 122 -6.89 -8.80 -7.10
N LEU A 123 -7.09 -9.77 -6.21
CA LEU A 123 -6.44 -11.08 -6.32
C LEU A 123 -6.99 -11.94 -7.47
N ALA A 124 -8.29 -11.84 -7.74
CA ALA A 124 -8.92 -12.46 -8.93
C ALA A 124 -8.44 -11.80 -10.22
N LEU A 125 -8.38 -10.46 -10.26
CA LEU A 125 -7.82 -9.73 -11.40
C LEU A 125 -6.32 -10.03 -11.59
N SER A 126 -5.57 -10.23 -10.52
CA SER A 126 -4.16 -10.64 -10.58
C SER A 126 -4.00 -12.02 -11.20
N THR A 127 -4.87 -12.97 -10.85
CA THR A 127 -4.91 -14.29 -11.48
C THR A 127 -5.17 -14.19 -12.98
N LEU A 128 -6.15 -13.36 -13.37
CA LEU A 128 -6.45 -13.09 -14.77
C LEU A 128 -5.23 -12.54 -15.53
N LEU A 129 -4.58 -11.51 -14.97
CA LEU A 129 -3.41 -10.88 -15.57
C LEU A 129 -2.22 -11.84 -15.65
N LEU A 130 -1.94 -12.58 -14.59
CA LEU A 130 -0.88 -13.59 -14.56
C LEU A 130 -1.11 -14.70 -15.58
N TYR A 131 -2.34 -15.21 -15.69
CA TYR A 131 -2.67 -16.19 -16.72
C TYR A 131 -2.34 -15.63 -18.12
N ARG A 132 -2.69 -14.37 -18.39
CA ARG A 132 -2.41 -13.70 -19.67
C ARG A 132 -0.92 -13.43 -19.91
N ILE A 133 -0.12 -13.23 -18.85
CA ILE A 133 1.33 -13.03 -18.90
C ILE A 133 2.06 -14.37 -19.12
N LEU A 134 1.63 -15.42 -18.41
CA LEU A 134 2.27 -16.74 -18.36
C LEU A 134 1.91 -17.63 -19.56
N ARG A 135 0.67 -17.53 -20.08
CA ARG A 135 0.21 -18.40 -21.18
C ARG A 135 1.11 -18.36 -22.43
N PRO A 136 1.60 -17.18 -22.88
CA PRO A 136 2.52 -17.11 -24.01
C PRO A 136 3.90 -17.73 -23.75
N LEU A 137 4.29 -17.99 -22.49
CA LEU A 137 5.62 -18.53 -22.15
C LEU A 137 5.81 -20.01 -22.55
N GLY A 138 4.78 -20.67 -23.06
CA GLY A 138 4.84 -22.08 -23.47
C GLY A 138 4.80 -23.08 -22.29
N LEU A 139 4.38 -22.62 -21.11
CA LEU A 139 4.18 -23.45 -19.94
C LEU A 139 3.01 -24.45 -20.15
N PRO A 140 3.09 -25.65 -19.53
CA PRO A 140 1.94 -26.54 -19.44
C PRO A 140 0.76 -25.82 -18.79
N VAL A 141 -0.44 -25.98 -19.33
CA VAL A 141 -1.61 -25.22 -18.86
C VAL A 141 -1.88 -25.44 -17.36
N ARG A 142 -1.64 -26.65 -16.84
CA ARG A 142 -1.77 -26.95 -15.41
C ARG A 142 -0.83 -26.12 -14.53
N LEU A 143 0.41 -25.90 -15.00
CA LEU A 143 1.38 -25.07 -14.30
C LEU A 143 1.06 -23.58 -14.43
N VAL A 144 0.53 -23.14 -15.58
CA VAL A 144 0.01 -21.77 -15.74
C VAL A 144 -1.12 -21.50 -14.75
N LEU A 145 -2.10 -22.41 -14.68
CA LEU A 145 -3.20 -22.34 -13.71
C LEU A 145 -2.67 -22.21 -12.29
N LEU A 146 -1.80 -23.14 -11.90
CA LEU A 146 -1.21 -23.16 -10.56
C LEU A 146 -0.52 -21.84 -10.23
N LEU A 147 0.45 -21.41 -11.05
CA LEU A 147 1.19 -20.16 -10.83
C LEU A 147 0.27 -18.94 -10.82
N SER A 148 -0.70 -18.87 -11.73
CA SER A 148 -1.62 -17.73 -11.80
C SER A 148 -2.50 -17.60 -10.56
N VAL A 149 -2.91 -18.71 -9.97
CA VAL A 149 -3.75 -18.75 -8.76
C VAL A 149 -2.91 -18.56 -7.49
N THR A 150 -1.72 -19.15 -7.38
CA THR A 150 -0.93 -19.14 -6.14
C THR A 150 -0.10 -17.88 -5.96
N LEU A 151 0.52 -17.35 -7.02
CA LEU A 151 1.44 -16.21 -6.90
C LEU A 151 0.80 -14.93 -6.34
N PRO A 152 -0.47 -14.59 -6.62
CA PRO A 152 -1.14 -13.47 -5.96
C PRO A 152 -1.14 -13.57 -4.43
N TRP A 153 -1.18 -14.77 -3.85
CA TRP A 153 -1.14 -14.95 -2.40
C TRP A 153 0.26 -14.76 -1.80
N LEU A 154 1.29 -15.02 -2.60
CA LEU A 154 2.70 -15.03 -2.19
C LEU A 154 3.42 -13.72 -2.48
N GLY A 155 2.84 -12.86 -3.31
CA GLY A 155 3.41 -11.58 -3.66
C GLY A 155 3.61 -10.67 -2.44
N PRO A 156 4.70 -9.89 -2.40
CA PRO A 156 5.03 -9.01 -1.27
C PRO A 156 3.96 -7.96 -0.97
N GLN A 157 3.21 -7.54 -1.99
CA GLN A 157 2.10 -6.61 -1.85
C GLN A 157 0.95 -7.20 -1.03
N THR A 158 0.60 -8.48 -1.19
CA THR A 158 -0.58 -9.07 -0.51
C THR A 158 -0.43 -9.11 1.00
N LEU A 159 0.80 -9.18 1.50
CA LEU A 159 1.09 -9.08 2.94
C LEU A 159 0.69 -7.73 3.55
N ARG A 160 0.54 -6.70 2.72
CA ARG A 160 0.08 -5.37 3.16
C ARG A 160 -1.35 -5.36 3.66
N LEU A 161 -2.17 -6.35 3.30
CA LEU A 161 -3.49 -6.56 3.88
C LEU A 161 -3.44 -6.67 5.41
N ARG A 162 -2.40 -7.31 5.95
CA ARG A 162 -2.25 -7.53 7.41
C ARG A 162 -1.77 -6.29 8.16
N VAL A 163 -1.00 -5.41 7.51
CA VAL A 163 -0.44 -4.20 8.15
C VAL A 163 -1.35 -2.98 7.95
N GLY A 164 -2.30 -3.08 7.02
CA GLY A 164 -3.29 -2.04 6.75
C GLY A 164 -2.93 -1.02 5.70
N HIS A 165 -1.92 -1.31 4.87
CA HIS A 165 -1.70 -0.57 3.62
C HIS A 165 -2.52 -1.21 2.50
N THR A 166 -3.85 -1.17 2.60
CA THR A 166 -4.79 -1.84 1.69
C THR A 166 -4.62 -1.37 0.24
N SER A 167 -4.43 -0.07 0.02
CA SER A 167 -4.15 0.54 -1.29
C SER A 167 -2.89 -0.05 -1.96
N LEU A 168 -1.83 -0.26 -1.18
CA LEU A 168 -0.56 -0.85 -1.62
C LEU A 168 -0.62 -2.37 -1.79
N SER A 169 -1.63 -3.03 -1.22
CA SER A 169 -1.86 -4.46 -1.40
C SER A 169 -2.42 -4.82 -2.78
N TYR A 170 -2.86 -3.82 -3.57
CA TYR A 170 -3.48 -4.00 -4.87
C TYR A 170 -2.46 -4.46 -5.95
N THR A 171 -2.14 -5.76 -5.93
CA THR A 171 -1.23 -6.44 -6.87
C THR A 171 -1.52 -6.20 -8.36
N PRO A 172 -2.78 -5.97 -8.83
CA PRO A 172 -3.00 -5.66 -10.22
C PRO A 172 -2.27 -4.42 -10.72
N ALA A 173 -1.90 -3.46 -9.88
CA ALA A 173 -1.18 -2.25 -10.31
C ALA A 173 0.13 -2.58 -11.04
N ILE A 174 0.94 -3.49 -10.47
CA ILE A 174 2.20 -3.94 -11.07
C ILE A 174 1.93 -4.92 -12.21
N LEU A 175 1.05 -5.90 -12.00
CA LEU A 175 0.78 -6.94 -13.00
C LEU A 175 0.14 -6.39 -14.27
N PHE A 176 -0.73 -5.38 -14.16
CA PHE A 176 -1.31 -4.68 -15.30
C PHE A 176 -0.22 -3.99 -16.11
N THR A 177 0.68 -3.26 -15.44
CA THR A 177 1.82 -2.60 -16.10
C THR A 177 2.71 -3.62 -16.83
N ILE A 178 3.06 -4.73 -16.18
CA ILE A 178 3.84 -5.81 -16.80
C ILE A 178 3.10 -6.38 -18.02
N TRP A 179 1.80 -6.64 -17.90
CA TRP A 179 0.98 -7.15 -19.00
C TRP A 179 0.90 -6.16 -20.17
N VAL A 180 0.70 -4.86 -19.92
CA VAL A 180 0.67 -3.83 -20.97
C VAL A 180 2.03 -3.71 -21.65
N LEU A 181 3.13 -3.70 -20.90
CA LEU A 181 4.49 -3.69 -21.46
C LEU A 181 4.75 -4.94 -22.32
N GLN A 182 4.27 -6.11 -21.89
CA GLN A 182 4.36 -7.35 -22.66
C GLN A 182 3.60 -7.24 -23.99
N ARG A 183 2.35 -6.72 -23.95
CA ARG A 183 1.50 -6.57 -25.14
C ARG A 183 2.06 -5.52 -26.09
N LEU A 184 2.57 -4.42 -25.55
CA LEU A 184 3.27 -3.39 -26.30
C LEU A 184 4.51 -3.95 -27.01
N TYR A 185 5.34 -4.70 -26.29
CA TYR A 185 6.53 -5.33 -26.84
C TYR A 185 6.20 -6.30 -27.97
N TYR A 186 5.19 -7.16 -27.80
CA TYR A 186 4.77 -8.09 -28.86
C TYR A 186 4.14 -7.38 -30.05
N ALA A 187 3.32 -6.35 -29.83
CA ALA A 187 2.76 -5.56 -30.92
C ALA A 187 3.86 -4.89 -31.75
N TRP A 188 4.86 -4.29 -31.07
CA TRP A 188 6.01 -3.69 -31.73
C TRP A 188 6.82 -4.70 -32.53
N MET A 189 7.14 -5.85 -31.95
CA MET A 189 7.92 -6.90 -32.62
C MET A 189 7.19 -7.52 -33.82
N GLN A 190 5.87 -7.39 -33.89
CA GLN A 190 5.02 -7.88 -34.98
C GLN A 190 4.57 -6.77 -35.94
N ASP A 191 5.13 -5.57 -35.80
CA ASP A 191 4.78 -4.36 -36.57
C ASP A 191 3.27 -4.05 -36.57
N ARG A 192 2.63 -4.31 -35.42
CA ARG A 192 1.20 -4.04 -35.19
C ARG A 192 1.01 -2.67 -34.54
N PRO A 193 -0.19 -2.06 -34.66
CA PRO A 193 -0.49 -0.77 -34.04
C PRO A 193 -0.21 -0.78 -32.51
N VAL A 194 0.68 0.12 -32.08
CA VAL A 194 1.11 0.23 -30.67
C VAL A 194 0.41 1.32 -29.86
N ARG A 195 -0.28 2.26 -30.52
CA ARG A 195 -0.87 3.46 -29.89
C ARG A 195 -1.82 3.12 -28.74
N LYS A 196 -2.68 2.10 -28.92
CA LYS A 196 -3.60 1.62 -27.87
C LYS A 196 -2.86 1.19 -26.61
N TRP A 197 -1.72 0.54 -26.74
CA TRP A 197 -0.94 0.05 -25.60
C TRP A 197 -0.24 1.19 -24.85
N PHE A 198 0.26 2.20 -25.56
CA PHE A 198 0.75 3.42 -24.91
C PHE A 198 -0.37 4.17 -24.17
N ALA A 199 -1.57 4.29 -24.77
CA ALA A 199 -2.73 4.90 -24.11
C ALA A 199 -3.17 4.12 -22.86
N LEU A 200 -3.19 2.78 -22.94
CA LEU A 200 -3.47 1.92 -21.78
C LEU A 200 -2.40 2.05 -20.69
N LEU A 201 -1.12 2.18 -21.07
CA LEU A 201 -0.04 2.40 -20.13
C LEU A 201 -0.19 3.76 -19.43
N LEU A 202 -0.44 4.84 -20.20
CA LEU A 202 -0.68 6.18 -19.67
C LEU A 202 -1.86 6.19 -18.67
N GLY A 203 -3.02 5.68 -19.10
CA GLY A 203 -4.21 5.62 -18.25
C GLY A 203 -4.00 4.75 -17.01
N GLY A 204 -3.33 3.60 -17.15
CA GLY A 204 -2.99 2.73 -16.02
C GLY A 204 -2.06 3.38 -15.01
N LEU A 205 -1.01 4.08 -15.47
CA LEU A 205 -0.09 4.82 -14.60
C LEU A 205 -0.83 5.91 -13.82
N ILE A 206 -1.68 6.70 -14.47
CA ILE A 206 -2.48 7.74 -13.80
C ILE A 206 -3.41 7.10 -12.77
N VAL A 207 -4.25 6.14 -13.18
CA VAL A 207 -5.25 5.52 -12.28
C VAL A 207 -4.59 4.88 -11.05
N THR A 208 -3.52 4.12 -11.23
CA THR A 208 -2.81 3.48 -10.11
C THR A 208 -2.10 4.48 -9.21
N SER A 209 -1.61 5.61 -9.74
CA SER A 209 -1.06 6.70 -8.90
C SER A 209 -2.11 7.31 -7.99
N TYR A 210 -3.38 7.30 -8.42
CA TYR A 210 -4.54 7.72 -7.62
C TYR A 210 -5.11 6.60 -6.73
N PHE A 211 -4.62 5.36 -6.84
CA PHE A 211 -4.85 4.34 -5.82
C PHE A 211 -3.90 4.60 -4.66
N HIS A 212 -2.63 4.80 -4.98
CA HIS A 212 -1.62 5.24 -4.02
C HIS A 212 -0.45 5.89 -4.76
N PHE A 213 0.01 7.05 -4.29
CA PHE A 213 1.01 7.86 -5.01
C PHE A 213 2.35 7.13 -5.23
N TYR A 214 2.71 6.17 -4.37
CA TYR A 214 3.89 5.31 -4.59
C TYR A 214 3.89 4.59 -5.94
N TYR A 215 2.74 4.26 -6.50
CA TYR A 215 2.69 3.60 -7.81
C TYR A 215 3.20 4.49 -8.94
N LEU A 216 3.15 5.82 -8.82
CA LEU A 216 3.77 6.72 -9.79
C LEU A 216 5.28 6.47 -9.87
N GLY A 217 5.95 6.44 -8.71
CA GLY A 217 7.38 6.17 -8.60
C GLY A 217 7.74 4.76 -9.03
N ILE A 218 7.06 3.74 -8.47
CA ILE A 218 7.36 2.33 -8.75
C ILE A 218 7.16 2.02 -10.24
N LEU A 219 5.99 2.34 -10.80
CA LEU A 219 5.66 1.98 -12.18
C LEU A 219 6.34 2.90 -13.19
N GLY A 220 6.55 4.18 -12.85
CA GLY A 220 7.31 5.13 -13.66
C GLY A 220 8.77 4.72 -13.82
N VAL A 221 9.44 4.32 -12.73
CA VAL A 221 10.82 3.81 -12.78
C VAL A 221 10.89 2.49 -13.55
N LEU A 222 9.96 1.55 -13.31
CA LEU A 222 9.89 0.30 -14.06
C LEU A 222 9.76 0.55 -15.57
N GLY A 223 8.79 1.39 -15.96
CA GLY A 223 8.56 1.76 -17.36
C GLY A 223 9.76 2.50 -17.97
N GLY A 224 10.35 3.44 -17.23
CA GLY A 224 11.52 4.22 -17.65
C GLY A 224 12.70 3.35 -17.99
N PHE A 225 13.12 2.47 -17.07
CA PHE A 225 14.22 1.55 -17.34
C PHE A 225 13.88 0.50 -18.38
N PHE A 226 12.63 0.03 -18.46
CA PHE A 226 12.19 -0.90 -19.51
C PHE A 226 12.35 -0.28 -20.90
N PHE A 227 11.88 0.96 -21.11
CA PHE A 227 12.06 1.66 -22.38
C PHE A 227 13.53 2.01 -22.64
N LEU A 228 14.28 2.42 -21.62
CA LEU A 228 15.72 2.70 -21.76
C LEU A 228 16.47 1.48 -22.31
N PHE A 229 16.34 0.32 -21.65
CA PHE A 229 17.05 -0.88 -22.10
C PHE A 229 16.57 -1.38 -23.46
N TRP A 230 15.27 -1.21 -23.78
CA TRP A 230 14.75 -1.58 -25.08
C TRP A 230 15.23 -0.65 -26.21
N VAL A 231 15.32 0.66 -25.93
CA VAL A 231 15.92 1.65 -26.84
C VAL A 231 17.39 1.34 -27.07
N VAL A 232 18.16 1.08 -26.02
CA VAL A 232 19.58 0.70 -26.11
C VAL A 232 19.75 -0.59 -26.92
N GLU A 233 18.94 -1.61 -26.68
CA GLU A 233 18.98 -2.87 -27.43
C GLU A 233 18.73 -2.63 -28.93
N ASN A 234 17.75 -1.80 -29.28
CA ASN A 234 17.47 -1.47 -30.68
C ASN A 234 18.58 -0.62 -31.31
N ALA A 235 19.11 0.38 -30.59
CA ALA A 235 20.18 1.24 -31.06
C ALA A 235 21.46 0.43 -31.36
N LEU A 236 21.88 -0.43 -30.43
CA LEU A 236 23.04 -1.32 -30.61
C LEU A 236 22.83 -2.33 -31.76
N ALA A 237 21.58 -2.71 -32.03
CA ALA A 237 21.23 -3.61 -33.13
C ALA A 237 21.00 -2.88 -34.47
N GLY A 238 21.23 -1.56 -34.56
CA GLY A 238 20.99 -0.77 -35.76
C GLY A 238 19.51 -0.67 -36.16
N LYS A 239 18.57 -0.90 -35.23
CA LYS A 239 17.12 -0.88 -35.45
C LYS A 239 16.54 0.50 -35.10
N PRO A 240 15.39 0.89 -35.69
CA PRO A 240 14.70 2.13 -35.33
C PRO A 240 14.36 2.17 -33.84
N TRP A 241 14.94 3.14 -33.13
CA TRP A 241 14.76 3.30 -31.68
C TRP A 241 14.11 4.64 -31.30
N PHE A 242 14.23 5.67 -32.14
CA PHE A 242 13.76 7.02 -31.82
C PHE A 242 12.25 7.08 -31.55
N ARG A 243 11.43 6.41 -32.37
CA ARG A 243 9.97 6.35 -32.15
C ARG A 243 9.61 5.70 -30.82
N LEU A 244 10.37 4.68 -30.41
CA LEU A 244 10.19 4.02 -29.12
C LEU A 244 10.55 4.97 -27.97
N ALA A 245 11.69 5.66 -28.07
CA ALA A 245 12.12 6.66 -27.10
C ALA A 245 11.09 7.81 -26.98
N LEU A 246 10.60 8.32 -28.11
CA LEU A 246 9.60 9.38 -28.16
C LEU A 246 8.29 8.95 -27.49
N TYR A 247 7.71 7.80 -27.89
CA TYR A 247 6.44 7.36 -27.31
C TYR A 247 6.57 6.94 -25.84
N GLY A 248 7.67 6.28 -25.46
CA GLY A 248 7.97 5.96 -24.07
C GLY A 248 8.12 7.22 -23.23
N GLY A 249 8.93 8.18 -23.68
CA GLY A 249 9.16 9.46 -23.03
C GLY A 249 7.89 10.29 -22.90
N LEU A 250 7.09 10.42 -23.96
CA LEU A 250 5.80 11.12 -23.93
C LEU A 250 4.82 10.46 -22.96
N THR A 251 4.76 9.12 -22.93
CA THR A 251 3.85 8.39 -22.03
C THR A 251 4.22 8.60 -20.56
N LEU A 252 5.50 8.43 -20.22
CA LEU A 252 5.97 8.60 -18.84
C LEU A 252 5.94 10.06 -18.40
N GLY A 253 6.37 10.97 -19.28
CA GLY A 253 6.31 12.41 -19.05
C GLY A 253 4.89 12.91 -18.87
N ALA A 254 3.95 12.48 -19.72
CA ALA A 254 2.53 12.82 -19.57
C ALA A 254 1.95 12.23 -18.28
N ALA A 255 2.26 10.99 -17.92
CA ALA A 255 1.79 10.40 -16.66
C ALA A 255 2.26 11.20 -15.44
N LEU A 256 3.55 11.59 -15.42
CA LEU A 256 4.12 12.42 -14.36
C LEU A 256 3.48 13.81 -14.34
N LEU A 257 3.42 14.51 -15.47
CA LEU A 257 2.90 15.87 -15.56
C LEU A 257 1.41 15.94 -15.22
N ILE A 258 0.60 15.01 -15.74
CA ILE A 258 -0.82 14.95 -15.45
C ILE A 258 -1.03 14.64 -13.97
N THR A 259 -0.37 13.61 -13.41
CA THR A 259 -0.58 13.21 -12.02
C THR A 259 -0.07 14.26 -11.03
N ALA A 260 1.16 14.75 -11.20
CA ALA A 260 1.73 15.76 -10.32
C ALA A 260 1.03 17.12 -10.50
N GLY A 261 0.76 17.52 -11.75
CA GLY A 261 0.06 18.78 -12.03
C GLY A 261 -1.38 18.77 -11.52
N SER A 262 -2.10 17.65 -11.65
CA SER A 262 -3.44 17.53 -11.05
C SER A 262 -3.41 17.56 -9.53
N LEU A 263 -2.41 16.96 -8.87
CA LEU A 263 -2.24 17.10 -7.42
C LEU A 263 -2.04 18.56 -7.02
N MET A 264 -1.19 19.30 -7.75
CA MET A 264 -0.93 20.73 -7.49
C MET A 264 -2.17 21.62 -7.65
N VAL A 265 -3.10 21.23 -8.50
CA VAL A 265 -4.34 21.98 -8.76
C VAL A 265 -5.47 21.57 -7.81
N LEU A 266 -5.58 20.28 -7.50
CA LEU A 266 -6.70 19.72 -6.74
C LEU A 266 -6.47 19.79 -5.22
N ASP A 267 -5.22 19.84 -4.76
CA ASP A 267 -4.87 20.10 -3.37
C ASP A 267 -4.67 21.60 -3.15
N GLY A 268 -5.70 22.26 -2.61
CA GLY A 268 -5.66 23.68 -2.30
C GLY A 268 -4.60 24.07 -1.26
N ARG A 269 -3.96 23.11 -0.60
CA ARG A 269 -2.87 23.32 0.36
C ARG A 269 -1.52 22.81 -0.13
N TYR A 270 -1.38 22.52 -1.43
CA TYR A 270 -0.17 21.91 -1.98
C TYR A 270 1.12 22.66 -1.60
N TYR A 271 1.11 24.00 -1.67
CA TYR A 271 2.28 24.83 -1.37
C TYR A 271 2.56 25.01 0.13
N GLU A 272 1.64 24.58 0.99
CA GLU A 272 1.80 24.60 2.45
C GLU A 272 2.47 23.32 2.98
N ARG A 273 2.65 22.32 2.11
CA ARG A 273 3.18 21.01 2.47
C ARG A 273 4.70 20.95 2.41
N PRO A 274 5.32 20.09 3.23
CA PRO A 274 6.76 19.88 3.20
C PRO A 274 7.21 19.34 1.84
N LEU A 275 8.27 19.95 1.28
CA LEU A 275 8.88 19.51 0.02
C LEU A 275 9.58 18.14 0.17
N SER A 276 10.16 17.90 1.34
CA SER A 276 10.85 16.66 1.71
C SER A 276 10.05 15.82 2.70
N SER A 277 10.57 14.64 3.02
CA SER A 277 10.03 13.74 4.03
C SER A 277 11.10 13.33 5.02
N ASN A 278 10.75 13.31 6.30
CA ASN A 278 11.59 12.68 7.31
C ASN A 278 11.54 11.16 7.16
N GLY A 279 12.61 10.50 7.60
CA GLY A 279 12.79 9.04 7.55
C GLY A 279 13.11 8.47 6.17
N TYR A 280 13.46 9.30 5.19
CA TYR A 280 14.08 8.83 3.96
C TYR A 280 15.40 8.11 4.29
N ASP A 281 15.66 7.00 3.60
CA ASP A 281 16.83 6.16 3.86
C ASP A 281 16.90 5.57 5.30
N PHE A 282 15.76 5.43 5.99
CA PHE A 282 15.68 4.75 7.29
C PHE A 282 15.78 3.22 7.15
N ILE A 283 16.64 2.58 7.95
CA ILE A 283 16.99 1.14 7.81
C ILE A 283 15.79 0.19 7.81
N ASN A 284 14.77 0.46 8.63
CA ASN A 284 13.58 -0.39 8.72
C ASN A 284 12.62 -0.25 7.54
N TRP A 285 12.86 0.75 6.68
CA TRP A 285 12.08 1.02 5.49
C TRP A 285 12.83 0.72 4.19
N LYS A 286 14.07 0.21 4.30
CA LYS A 286 14.86 -0.34 3.19
C LYS A 286 14.59 -1.83 3.01
N PHE A 287 14.91 -2.33 1.83
CA PHE A 287 15.03 -3.74 1.56
C PHE A 287 16.32 -4.30 2.17
N GLN A 288 16.20 -5.39 2.91
CA GLN A 288 17.30 -6.18 3.44
C GLN A 288 17.46 -7.44 2.59
N PHE A 289 18.63 -7.62 1.97
CA PHE A 289 18.87 -8.69 0.99
C PHE A 289 18.50 -10.10 1.48
N GLY A 290 18.73 -10.39 2.77
CA GLY A 290 18.36 -11.67 3.38
C GLY A 290 16.85 -11.98 3.36
N ALA A 291 16.00 -10.99 3.07
CA ALA A 291 14.56 -11.18 2.96
C ALA A 291 14.11 -11.99 1.76
N PHE A 292 14.97 -12.21 0.75
CA PHE A 292 14.68 -13.18 -0.29
C PHE A 292 14.65 -14.63 0.21
N PHE A 293 15.40 -14.92 1.28
CA PHE A 293 15.69 -16.30 1.72
C PHE A 293 14.94 -16.70 2.99
N ARG A 294 14.64 -15.74 3.87
CA ARG A 294 13.89 -16.01 5.10
C ARG A 294 12.41 -16.10 4.81
N GLY A 295 11.83 -17.28 5.01
CA GLY A 295 10.38 -17.47 4.96
C GLY A 295 9.66 -16.61 5.99
N TYR A 296 8.38 -16.28 5.73
CA TYR A 296 7.55 -15.58 6.70
C TYR A 296 7.34 -16.44 7.94
N SER A 297 6.90 -15.84 9.05
CA SER A 297 6.63 -16.57 10.30
C SER A 297 5.62 -17.71 10.12
N PHE A 298 4.73 -17.61 9.13
CA PHE A 298 3.72 -18.62 8.82
C PHE A 298 4.17 -19.72 7.86
N ASN A 299 5.31 -19.59 7.16
CA ASN A 299 5.81 -20.65 6.27
C ASN A 299 6.32 -21.83 7.11
N GLN A 300 5.80 -23.03 6.84
CA GLN A 300 6.21 -24.26 7.54
C GLN A 300 7.56 -24.79 7.07
N LEU A 301 7.82 -24.73 5.77
CA LEU A 301 9.09 -25.18 5.20
C LEU A 301 10.08 -24.00 5.15
N ARG A 302 11.23 -24.17 5.79
CA ARG A 302 12.30 -23.18 5.82
C ARG A 302 13.36 -23.51 4.78
N PHE A 303 13.89 -22.48 4.13
CA PHE A 303 15.03 -22.65 3.24
C PHE A 303 16.32 -22.86 4.06
N PRO A 304 17.23 -23.78 3.69
CA PRO A 304 18.39 -24.11 4.53
C PRO A 304 19.35 -22.96 4.80
N LEU A 305 19.37 -21.92 3.95
CA LEU A 305 20.19 -20.73 4.12
C LEU A 305 19.28 -19.53 4.41
N GLU A 306 19.00 -19.25 5.67
CA GLU A 306 18.14 -18.13 6.07
C GLU A 306 18.84 -17.11 6.96
N ARG A 307 18.36 -15.86 6.90
CA ARG A 307 18.85 -14.76 7.75
C ARG A 307 18.35 -14.96 9.19
N THR A 308 19.23 -14.90 10.17
CA THR A 308 18.86 -15.02 11.59
C THR A 308 18.22 -13.75 12.16
N ALA A 309 18.67 -12.57 11.73
CA ALA A 309 18.11 -11.28 12.14
C ALA A 309 16.72 -11.03 11.53
N ASP A 310 15.82 -10.45 12.33
CA ASP A 310 14.46 -10.13 11.92
C ASP A 310 14.41 -9.21 10.70
N ILE A 311 13.35 -9.38 9.91
CA ILE A 311 13.13 -8.62 8.69
C ILE A 311 12.00 -7.63 8.95
N PRO A 312 12.26 -6.32 8.78
CA PRO A 312 11.20 -5.31 8.80
C PRO A 312 10.15 -5.64 7.75
N TYR A 313 8.87 -5.44 8.08
CA TYR A 313 7.79 -5.76 7.15
C TYR A 313 7.87 -5.00 5.82
N GLU A 314 8.51 -3.82 5.79
CA GLU A 314 8.75 -3.06 4.56
C GLU A 314 9.68 -3.81 3.58
N SER A 315 10.54 -4.68 4.10
CA SER A 315 11.48 -5.51 3.35
C SER A 315 10.89 -6.87 2.93
N ALA A 316 9.62 -7.16 3.24
CA ALA A 316 9.00 -8.45 2.92
C ALA A 316 9.05 -8.75 1.41
N ALA A 317 9.87 -9.72 1.00
CA ALA A 317 10.01 -10.15 -0.39
C ALA A 317 10.52 -11.61 -0.53
N TYR A 318 10.06 -12.53 0.33
CA TYR A 318 10.47 -13.92 0.29
C TYR A 318 10.20 -14.54 -1.09
N LEU A 319 11.20 -15.22 -1.69
CA LEU A 319 11.07 -15.78 -3.04
C LEU A 319 10.20 -17.05 -3.10
N GLY A 320 9.94 -17.68 -1.95
CA GLY A 320 9.18 -18.93 -1.88
C GLY A 320 10.03 -20.16 -2.19
N GLY A 321 9.55 -21.31 -1.73
CA GLY A 321 10.22 -22.60 -1.93
C GLY A 321 10.32 -22.98 -3.42
N PHE A 322 9.30 -22.65 -4.22
CA PHE A 322 9.31 -22.89 -5.67
C PHE A 322 10.56 -22.34 -6.36
N VAL A 323 10.94 -21.11 -6.03
CA VAL A 323 12.08 -20.42 -6.62
C VAL A 323 13.37 -20.86 -5.93
N LEU A 324 13.44 -20.83 -4.60
CA LEU A 324 14.69 -21.08 -3.87
C LEU A 324 15.22 -22.51 -4.04
N TYR A 325 14.37 -23.52 -3.87
CA TYR A 325 14.77 -24.91 -4.14
C TYR A 325 14.97 -25.15 -5.63
N GLY A 326 14.22 -24.44 -6.49
CA GLY A 326 14.43 -24.44 -7.92
C GLY A 326 15.82 -23.92 -8.33
N LEU A 327 16.32 -22.88 -7.66
CA LEU A 327 17.69 -22.38 -7.85
C LEU A 327 18.73 -23.40 -7.36
N LEU A 328 18.51 -24.09 -6.23
CA LEU A 328 19.40 -25.18 -5.80
C LEU A 328 19.48 -26.31 -6.84
N VAL A 329 18.33 -26.70 -7.40
CA VAL A 329 18.31 -27.70 -8.49
C VAL A 329 19.05 -27.16 -9.72
N THR A 330 18.86 -25.89 -10.07
CA THR A 330 19.57 -25.23 -11.17
C THR A 330 21.08 -25.31 -10.96
N LEU A 331 21.56 -24.98 -9.76
CA LEU A 331 22.98 -25.07 -9.39
C LEU A 331 23.52 -26.50 -9.46
N GLY A 332 22.76 -27.48 -8.95
CA GLY A 332 23.11 -28.90 -9.05
C GLY A 332 23.21 -29.39 -10.49
N LEU A 333 22.24 -29.05 -11.34
CA LEU A 333 22.28 -29.38 -12.76
C LEU A 333 23.45 -28.70 -13.49
N ALA A 334 23.79 -27.46 -13.12
CA ALA A 334 24.94 -26.73 -13.65
C ALA A 334 26.26 -27.40 -13.26
N ALA A 335 26.43 -27.77 -11.98
CA ALA A 335 27.60 -28.47 -11.49
C ALA A 335 27.79 -29.83 -12.18
N LEU A 336 26.69 -30.54 -12.46
CA LEU A 336 26.69 -31.81 -13.20
C LEU A 336 26.83 -31.63 -14.72
N ARG A 337 26.92 -30.40 -15.24
CA ARG A 337 26.92 -30.07 -16.68
C ARG A 337 25.70 -30.62 -17.42
N ARG A 338 24.58 -30.81 -16.72
CA ARG A 338 23.29 -31.26 -17.25
C ARG A 338 22.28 -30.13 -17.39
N LEU A 339 22.72 -28.89 -17.17
CA LEU A 339 21.85 -27.74 -17.25
C LEU A 339 21.33 -27.56 -18.69
N PRO A 340 20.00 -27.48 -18.89
CA PRO A 340 19.47 -27.19 -20.22
C PRO A 340 19.97 -25.82 -20.68
N ALA A 341 20.48 -25.73 -21.90
CA ALA A 341 20.84 -24.44 -22.50
C ALA A 341 19.56 -23.60 -22.67
N VAL A 342 19.39 -22.60 -21.80
CA VAL A 342 18.28 -21.64 -21.90
C VAL A 342 18.87 -20.27 -22.15
N GLN A 343 18.62 -19.76 -23.35
CA GLN A 343 18.95 -18.38 -23.70
C GLN A 343 17.68 -17.56 -23.60
N LEU A 344 17.68 -16.55 -22.72
CA LEU A 344 16.59 -15.57 -22.67
C LEU A 344 16.46 -14.79 -23.99
N THR A 345 17.46 -14.82 -24.87
CA THR A 345 17.39 -14.20 -26.20
C THR A 345 16.77 -15.09 -27.28
N ALA A 346 16.46 -16.35 -26.98
CA ALA A 346 16.06 -17.34 -27.99
C ALA A 346 14.73 -17.02 -28.68
N ASP A 347 13.80 -16.34 -28.00
CA ASP A 347 12.52 -15.95 -28.55
C ASP A 347 12.04 -14.61 -27.97
N ASN A 348 10.94 -14.08 -28.52
CA ASN A 348 10.38 -12.80 -28.10
C ASN A 348 9.90 -12.82 -26.62
N HIS A 349 9.51 -13.98 -26.09
CA HIS A 349 9.06 -14.09 -24.70
C HIS A 349 10.23 -13.96 -23.74
N GLY A 350 11.32 -14.68 -23.99
CA GLY A 350 12.55 -14.55 -23.24
C GLY A 350 13.13 -13.15 -23.34
N ARG A 351 13.13 -12.51 -24.53
CA ARG A 351 13.67 -11.16 -24.71
C ARG A 351 12.89 -10.13 -23.91
N PHE A 352 11.56 -10.25 -23.89
CA PHE A 352 10.70 -9.44 -23.02
C PHE A 352 11.06 -9.63 -21.53
N LEU A 353 11.17 -10.88 -21.06
CA LEU A 353 11.49 -11.17 -19.66
C LEU A 353 12.90 -10.69 -19.28
N ARG A 354 13.86 -10.74 -20.21
CA ARG A 354 15.20 -10.15 -20.03
C ARG A 354 15.10 -8.64 -19.85
N LEU A 355 14.36 -7.94 -20.71
CA LEU A 355 14.15 -6.49 -20.57
C LEU A 355 13.46 -6.15 -19.25
N LEU A 356 12.45 -6.93 -18.85
CA LEU A 356 11.77 -6.76 -17.58
C LEU A 356 12.71 -6.96 -16.39
N LEU A 357 13.53 -8.02 -16.41
CA LEU A 357 14.55 -8.29 -15.39
C LEU A 357 15.56 -7.15 -15.31
N LEU A 358 16.13 -6.73 -16.44
CA LEU A 358 17.07 -5.60 -16.51
C LEU A 358 16.44 -4.32 -15.96
N ALA A 359 15.19 -4.02 -16.34
CA ALA A 359 14.47 -2.85 -15.87
C ALA A 359 14.24 -2.84 -14.35
N SER A 360 14.12 -4.03 -13.74
CA SER A 360 13.87 -4.17 -12.31
C SER A 360 15.14 -4.11 -11.44
N ILE A 361 16.34 -4.29 -12.01
CA ILE A 361 17.61 -4.26 -11.26
C ILE A 361 17.87 -2.87 -10.64
N PRO A 362 17.77 -1.75 -11.37
CA PRO A 362 17.87 -0.41 -10.77
C PRO A 362 16.89 -0.20 -9.62
N MET A 363 15.70 -0.80 -9.67
CA MET A 363 14.71 -0.72 -8.60
C MET A 363 15.14 -1.48 -7.34
N ALA A 364 15.82 -2.62 -7.49
CA ALA A 364 16.43 -3.31 -6.35
C ALA A 364 17.51 -2.45 -5.69
N PHE A 365 18.29 -1.70 -6.48
CA PHE A 365 19.24 -0.72 -5.93
C PHE A 365 18.53 0.44 -5.22
N ILE A 366 17.41 0.96 -5.74
CA ILE A 366 16.57 1.92 -4.99
C ILE A 366 16.15 1.31 -3.65
N ALA A 367 15.69 0.07 -3.67
CA ALA A 367 15.16 -0.59 -2.49
C ALA A 367 16.20 -0.80 -1.39
N LEU A 368 17.47 -1.03 -1.75
CA LEU A 368 18.58 -1.17 -0.81
C LEU A 368 18.94 0.15 -0.07
N GLY A 369 18.46 1.30 -0.54
CA GLY A 369 18.81 2.60 0.03
C GLY A 369 19.97 3.29 -0.68
N GLU A 370 20.22 4.55 -0.34
CA GLU A 370 21.40 5.33 -0.76
C GLU A 370 22.66 4.84 -0.03
N THR A 371 22.48 4.40 1.21
CA THR A 371 23.53 3.79 2.03
C THR A 371 23.10 2.43 2.53
N TYR A 372 24.06 1.51 2.67
CA TYR A 372 23.81 0.19 3.25
C TYR A 372 24.88 -0.13 4.30
N GLU A 373 24.43 -0.37 5.53
CA GLU A 373 25.30 -0.74 6.63
C GLU A 373 25.68 -2.23 6.56
N LEU A 374 26.96 -2.51 6.71
CA LEU A 374 27.55 -3.85 6.74
C LEU A 374 28.20 -4.07 8.10
N ASP A 375 28.23 -5.33 8.53
CA ASP A 375 28.84 -5.77 9.80
C ASP A 375 28.39 -4.93 11.01
N ASN A 376 27.07 -4.91 11.25
CA ASN A 376 26.44 -4.15 12.35
C ASN A 376 26.82 -2.65 12.39
N GLY A 377 27.01 -2.04 11.21
CA GLY A 377 27.34 -0.63 11.08
C GLY A 377 28.85 -0.33 11.11
N ALA A 378 29.72 -1.35 11.18
CA ALA A 378 31.16 -1.14 11.11
C ALA A 378 31.63 -0.61 9.75
N TYR A 379 30.88 -0.91 8.68
CA TYR A 379 31.15 -0.40 7.33
C TYR A 379 29.88 0.17 6.70
N VAL A 380 30.04 1.24 5.91
CA VAL A 380 28.95 1.83 5.11
C VAL A 380 29.28 1.68 3.64
N PHE A 381 28.41 0.99 2.90
CA PHE A 381 28.43 0.94 1.45
C PHE A 381 27.58 2.07 0.88
N ASN A 382 28.22 3.00 0.15
CA ASN A 382 27.53 4.06 -0.59
C ASN A 382 27.03 3.51 -1.93
N ASN A 383 25.71 3.42 -2.08
CA ASN A 383 25.05 2.79 -3.22
C ASN A 383 24.90 3.75 -4.41
N TYR A 384 26.00 4.02 -5.12
CA TYR A 384 26.01 4.88 -6.32
C TYR A 384 25.21 4.30 -7.49
N LEU A 385 24.81 3.03 -7.42
CA LEU A 385 23.95 2.37 -8.42
C LEU A 385 22.47 2.69 -8.22
N ASN A 386 22.09 3.30 -7.10
CA ASN A 386 20.74 3.75 -6.83
C ASN A 386 20.40 4.99 -7.68
N PRO A 387 19.43 4.95 -8.60
CA PRO A 387 18.99 6.13 -9.35
C PRO A 387 18.44 7.25 -8.45
N PHE A 388 17.83 6.92 -7.31
CA PHE A 388 17.33 7.92 -6.37
C PHE A 388 18.44 8.69 -5.66
N PHE A 389 19.62 8.08 -5.46
CA PHE A 389 20.80 8.79 -4.96
C PHE A 389 21.15 10.00 -5.84
N TRP A 390 21.08 9.83 -7.16
CA TRP A 390 21.36 10.92 -8.10
C TRP A 390 20.18 11.89 -8.23
N LEU A 391 18.94 11.40 -8.19
CA LEU A 391 17.76 12.25 -8.22
C LEU A 391 17.65 13.14 -6.97
N HIS A 392 18.05 12.63 -5.80
CA HIS A 392 18.06 13.34 -4.54
C HIS A 392 18.97 14.57 -4.60
N LYS A 393 20.14 14.45 -5.26
CA LYS A 393 21.04 15.58 -5.52
C LYS A 393 20.42 16.68 -6.39
N LEU A 394 19.36 16.37 -7.14
CA LEU A 394 18.64 17.33 -7.98
C LEU A 394 17.40 17.90 -7.28
N THR A 395 16.74 17.11 -6.43
CA THR A 395 15.52 17.53 -5.74
C THR A 395 15.20 16.67 -4.52
N ASP A 396 14.88 17.32 -3.41
CA ASP A 396 14.42 16.65 -2.18
C ASP A 396 13.05 15.99 -2.33
N ARG A 397 12.30 16.28 -3.41
CA ARG A 397 10.98 15.68 -3.66
C ARG A 397 11.05 14.16 -3.81
N VAL A 398 12.21 13.59 -4.15
CA VAL A 398 12.39 12.13 -4.19
C VAL A 398 12.20 11.50 -2.81
N THR A 399 12.49 12.25 -1.74
CA THR A 399 12.38 11.76 -0.36
C THR A 399 10.94 11.43 0.03
N GLN A 400 9.95 11.93 -0.72
CA GLN A 400 8.54 11.55 -0.57
C GLN A 400 8.32 10.04 -0.69
N PHE A 401 9.20 9.32 -1.40
CA PHE A 401 9.24 7.86 -1.48
C PHE A 401 10.10 7.23 -0.37
N ARG A 402 9.98 7.68 0.88
CA ARG A 402 10.78 7.25 2.03
C ARG A 402 10.84 5.73 2.28
N ALA A 403 9.78 5.00 1.96
CA ALA A 403 9.74 3.55 2.10
C ALA A 403 10.33 2.85 0.88
N LEU A 404 11.67 2.94 0.77
CA LEU A 404 12.44 2.46 -0.37
C LEU A 404 12.28 0.96 -0.63
N GLY A 405 12.10 0.14 0.42
CA GLY A 405 11.92 -1.31 0.31
C GLY A 405 10.79 -1.73 -0.66
N ARG A 406 9.79 -0.87 -0.87
CA ARG A 406 8.67 -1.11 -1.79
C ARG A 406 9.09 -1.18 -3.27
N PHE A 407 10.23 -0.61 -3.63
CA PHE A 407 10.77 -0.70 -5.00
C PHE A 407 11.29 -2.11 -5.36
N ILE A 408 11.36 -3.03 -4.39
CA ILE A 408 11.72 -4.43 -4.67
C ILE A 408 10.60 -5.22 -5.37
N TRP A 409 9.35 -4.75 -5.32
CA TRP A 409 8.20 -5.54 -5.79
C TRP A 409 8.26 -5.89 -7.28
N PRO A 410 8.62 -4.97 -8.20
CA PRO A 410 8.78 -5.34 -9.61
C PRO A 410 9.93 -6.31 -9.86
N PHE A 411 11.02 -6.23 -9.09
CA PHE A 411 12.11 -7.21 -9.16
C PHE A 411 11.63 -8.60 -8.75
N TRP A 412 10.87 -8.70 -7.65
CA TRP A 412 10.28 -9.96 -7.22
C TRP A 412 9.41 -10.58 -8.33
N TRP A 413 8.52 -9.79 -8.94
CA TRP A 413 7.68 -10.26 -10.05
C TRP A 413 8.50 -10.65 -11.29
N ALA A 414 9.46 -9.81 -11.71
CA ALA A 414 10.32 -10.09 -12.85
C ALA A 414 11.10 -11.40 -12.64
N PHE A 415 11.64 -11.59 -11.44
CA PHE A 415 12.45 -12.76 -11.09
C PHE A 415 11.62 -14.04 -11.08
N VAL A 416 10.46 -14.04 -10.44
CA VAL A 416 9.55 -15.19 -10.41
C VAL A 416 9.03 -15.54 -11.82
N LEU A 417 8.70 -14.55 -12.65
CA LEU A 417 8.26 -14.77 -14.03
C LEU A 417 9.41 -15.28 -14.92
N GLY A 418 10.62 -14.73 -14.75
CA GLY A 418 11.83 -15.20 -15.42
C GLY A 418 12.17 -16.65 -15.05
N PHE A 419 12.10 -16.98 -13.76
CA PHE A 419 12.29 -18.34 -13.26
C PHE A 419 11.21 -19.29 -13.80
N SER A 420 9.95 -18.86 -13.86
CA SER A 420 8.86 -19.64 -14.44
C SER A 420 9.10 -19.96 -15.93
N TYR A 421 9.61 -19.00 -16.70
CA TYR A 421 10.02 -19.23 -18.10
C TYR A 421 11.17 -20.23 -18.20
N TYR A 422 12.15 -20.15 -17.31
CA TYR A 422 13.26 -21.10 -17.25
C TYR A 422 12.77 -22.53 -16.96
N VAL A 423 11.89 -22.67 -15.96
CA VAL A 423 11.18 -23.92 -15.63
C VAL A 423 10.37 -24.47 -16.81
N ALA A 424 9.79 -23.63 -17.66
CA ALA A 424 9.08 -24.08 -18.85
C ALA A 424 9.98 -24.90 -19.81
N ARG A 425 11.29 -24.61 -19.83
CA ARG A 425 12.26 -25.34 -20.66
C ARG A 425 12.62 -26.70 -20.05
N TRP A 426 12.63 -26.80 -18.72
CA TRP A 426 12.84 -28.06 -18.02
C TRP A 426 11.73 -29.08 -18.32
N TRP A 427 10.49 -28.62 -18.49
CA TRP A 427 9.36 -29.51 -18.78
C TRP A 427 9.53 -30.37 -20.05
N ARG A 428 10.37 -29.91 -20.98
CA ARG A 428 10.71 -30.64 -22.21
C ARG A 428 11.59 -31.88 -21.93
N GLN A 429 12.24 -31.96 -20.77
CA GLN A 429 13.08 -33.09 -20.38
C GLN A 429 12.31 -34.03 -19.44
N PRO A 430 12.13 -35.33 -19.78
CA PRO A 430 11.30 -36.25 -19.01
C PRO A 430 11.71 -36.39 -17.53
N VAL A 431 13.02 -36.50 -17.27
CA VAL A 431 13.56 -36.67 -15.91
C VAL A 431 13.27 -35.46 -15.01
N LEU A 432 13.30 -34.25 -15.58
CA LEU A 432 13.04 -33.02 -14.82
C LEU A 432 11.55 -32.80 -14.53
N ARG A 433 10.64 -33.58 -15.11
CA ARG A 433 9.19 -33.43 -14.83
C ARG A 433 8.87 -33.72 -13.36
N TRP A 434 9.50 -34.71 -12.76
CA TRP A 434 9.29 -35.05 -11.35
C TRP A 434 9.83 -33.96 -10.40
N VAL A 435 10.96 -33.35 -10.76
CA VAL A 435 11.46 -32.15 -10.07
C VAL A 435 10.42 -31.04 -10.12
N LEU A 436 9.81 -30.79 -11.28
CA LEU A 436 8.78 -29.76 -11.43
C LEU A 436 7.52 -30.06 -10.63
N VAL A 437 7.12 -31.33 -10.51
CA VAL A 437 6.04 -31.74 -9.59
C VAL A 437 6.43 -31.41 -8.15
N ALA A 438 7.63 -31.77 -7.71
CA ALA A 438 8.10 -31.45 -6.36
C ALA A 438 8.13 -29.94 -6.09
N LEU A 439 8.66 -29.13 -7.00
CA LEU A 439 8.65 -27.66 -6.89
C LEU A 439 7.21 -27.10 -6.86
N SER A 440 6.30 -27.66 -7.66
CA SER A 440 4.90 -27.27 -7.67
C SER A 440 4.21 -27.60 -6.34
N LEU A 441 4.58 -28.70 -5.67
CA LEU A 441 4.09 -29.01 -4.33
C LEU A 441 4.58 -27.99 -3.30
N LEU A 442 5.84 -27.55 -3.38
CA LEU A 442 6.36 -26.48 -2.51
C LEU A 442 5.57 -25.17 -2.70
N LEU A 443 5.26 -24.81 -3.94
CA LEU A 443 4.43 -23.66 -4.26
C LEU A 443 3.03 -23.75 -3.62
N VAL A 444 2.41 -24.93 -3.68
CA VAL A 444 1.09 -25.19 -3.06
C VAL A 444 1.18 -25.07 -1.54
N LEU A 445 2.23 -25.60 -0.92
CA LEU A 445 2.44 -25.52 0.53
C LEU A 445 2.58 -24.07 0.99
N ASP A 446 3.43 -23.28 0.32
CA ASP A 446 3.57 -21.84 0.61
C ASP A 446 2.25 -21.10 0.46
N ALA A 447 1.51 -21.36 -0.63
CA ALA A 447 0.23 -20.69 -0.88
C ALA A 447 -0.83 -21.09 0.16
N ARG A 448 -0.88 -22.37 0.55
CA ARG A 448 -1.75 -22.85 1.64
C ARG A 448 -1.42 -22.16 2.95
N ASP A 449 -0.15 -22.04 3.30
CA ASP A 449 0.29 -21.39 4.53
C ASP A 449 -0.06 -19.90 4.54
N ALA A 450 0.16 -19.20 3.42
CA ALA A 450 -0.25 -17.80 3.24
C ALA A 450 -1.78 -17.63 3.34
N MET A 451 -2.57 -18.47 2.66
CA MET A 451 -4.03 -18.43 2.72
C MET A 451 -4.55 -18.71 4.14
N ARG A 452 -3.95 -19.66 4.87
CA ARG A 452 -4.27 -19.91 6.28
C ARG A 452 -3.95 -18.68 7.12
N PHE A 453 -2.80 -18.06 6.90
CA PHE A 453 -2.38 -16.85 7.60
C PHE A 453 -3.37 -15.71 7.40
N TYR A 454 -3.77 -15.41 6.16
CA TYR A 454 -4.76 -14.35 5.90
C TYR A 454 -6.11 -14.68 6.54
N ARG A 455 -6.58 -15.93 6.45
CA ARG A 455 -7.84 -16.35 7.08
C ARG A 455 -7.88 -16.08 8.59
N THR A 456 -6.74 -16.17 9.29
CA THR A 456 -6.68 -16.02 10.76
C THR A 456 -6.21 -14.65 11.23
N ASN A 457 -5.49 -13.88 10.41
CA ASN A 457 -4.89 -12.60 10.79
C ASN A 457 -5.50 -11.41 10.03
N THR A 458 -6.67 -11.60 9.43
CA THR A 458 -7.50 -10.57 8.81
C THR A 458 -8.97 -10.83 9.16
N GLN A 459 -9.88 -9.91 8.79
CA GLN A 459 -11.32 -10.01 9.05
C GLN A 459 -11.66 -9.80 10.53
N PHE A 460 -11.40 -8.58 10.99
CA PHE A 460 -11.70 -8.12 12.34
C PHE A 460 -13.08 -7.46 12.37
N PRO A 461 -13.77 -7.44 13.53
CA PRO A 461 -15.04 -6.76 13.66
C PRO A 461 -14.97 -5.31 13.18
N ASN A 462 -15.98 -4.85 12.46
CA ASN A 462 -16.04 -3.48 11.99
C ASN A 462 -16.38 -2.53 13.14
N PHE A 463 -15.34 -1.95 13.74
CA PHE A 463 -15.50 -1.03 14.86
C PHE A 463 -16.19 0.28 14.46
N LEU A 464 -16.18 0.67 13.18
CA LEU A 464 -16.59 2.00 12.75
C LEU A 464 -18.08 2.13 12.45
N THR A 465 -18.70 1.08 11.90
CA THR A 465 -20.09 1.16 11.44
C THR A 465 -20.98 0.00 11.87
N ALA A 466 -20.44 -1.09 12.44
CA ALA A 466 -21.29 -2.17 12.95
C ALA A 466 -21.86 -1.83 14.34
N ASP A 467 -23.08 -2.29 14.61
CA ASP A 467 -23.84 -1.91 15.80
C ASP A 467 -23.18 -2.38 17.10
N ALA A 468 -22.84 -3.67 17.21
CA ALA A 468 -22.32 -4.23 18.46
C ALA A 468 -20.99 -3.58 18.90
N PRO A 469 -19.98 -3.38 18.02
CA PRO A 469 -18.76 -2.68 18.40
C PRO A 469 -18.95 -1.19 18.74
N THR A 470 -19.95 -0.52 18.16
CA THR A 470 -20.18 0.93 18.38
C THR A 470 -21.10 1.21 19.57
N LEU A 471 -21.80 0.20 20.10
CA LEU A 471 -22.73 0.31 21.21
C LEU A 471 -22.18 1.07 22.43
N PRO A 472 -20.93 0.87 22.90
CA PRO A 472 -20.41 1.63 24.04
C PRO A 472 -20.40 3.15 23.79
N MET A 473 -20.03 3.58 22.58
CA MET A 473 -20.03 5.00 22.20
C MET A 473 -21.45 5.54 21.97
N GLN A 474 -22.37 4.70 21.46
CA GLN A 474 -23.79 5.04 21.37
C GLN A 474 -24.41 5.25 22.74
N GLN A 475 -24.12 4.39 23.72
CA GLN A 475 -24.60 4.55 25.09
C GLN A 475 -24.01 5.80 25.76
N LEU A 476 -22.72 6.06 25.55
CA LEU A 476 -22.03 7.23 26.10
C LEU A 476 -22.64 8.56 25.62
N THR A 477 -23.18 8.61 24.39
CA THR A 477 -23.62 9.84 23.73
C THR A 477 -25.13 9.92 23.42
N GLY A 478 -25.88 8.82 23.56
CA GLY A 478 -27.26 8.72 23.07
C GLY A 478 -28.27 9.65 23.75
N TRP A 479 -27.90 10.23 24.89
CA TRP A 479 -28.68 11.20 25.65
C TRP A 479 -28.37 12.66 25.25
N LEU A 480 -27.32 12.89 24.45
CA LEU A 480 -26.81 14.21 24.08
C LEU A 480 -27.41 14.72 22.76
N ASN A 481 -27.80 15.99 22.70
CA ASN A 481 -28.13 16.62 21.42
C ASN A 481 -26.86 17.02 20.67
N LEU A 482 -26.38 16.11 19.81
CA LEU A 482 -25.10 16.23 19.10
C LEU A 482 -25.03 17.41 18.12
N LYS A 483 -26.17 17.94 17.65
CA LYS A 483 -26.19 19.12 16.77
C LYS A 483 -25.63 20.37 17.45
N ASN A 484 -25.64 20.38 18.78
CA ASN A 484 -25.13 21.47 19.60
C ASN A 484 -23.60 21.49 19.69
N TYR A 485 -22.89 20.54 19.10
CA TYR A 485 -21.43 20.47 19.18
C TYR A 485 -20.80 20.61 17.80
N GLN A 486 -19.61 21.20 17.73
CA GLN A 486 -18.90 21.41 16.46
C GLN A 486 -17.87 20.32 16.13
N ALA A 487 -17.23 19.74 17.16
CA ALA A 487 -16.15 18.77 17.00
C ALA A 487 -15.93 17.96 18.28
N ILE A 488 -15.05 16.96 18.20
CA ILE A 488 -14.56 16.18 19.34
C ILE A 488 -13.07 16.47 19.57
N LEU A 489 -12.69 16.83 20.78
CA LEU A 489 -11.29 16.88 21.22
C LEU A 489 -10.97 15.65 22.09
N PRO A 490 -10.11 14.73 21.62
CA PRO A 490 -9.73 13.58 22.42
C PRO A 490 -8.62 13.89 23.42
N LEU A 491 -8.75 13.37 24.64
CA LEU A 491 -7.77 13.35 25.71
C LEU A 491 -7.58 11.88 26.18
N PRO A 492 -6.37 11.30 26.15
CA PRO A 492 -5.11 11.89 25.72
C PRO A 492 -5.11 12.44 24.30
N TYR A 493 -4.52 13.63 24.15
CA TYR A 493 -4.37 14.29 22.86
C TYR A 493 -3.34 13.56 22.02
N PHE A 494 -3.65 13.42 20.73
CA PHE A 494 -2.73 12.85 19.76
C PHE A 494 -2.76 13.64 18.47
N HIS A 495 -1.62 13.65 17.80
CA HIS A 495 -1.45 14.32 16.54
C HIS A 495 -0.29 13.67 15.80
N SER A 496 -0.52 13.10 14.62
CA SER A 496 0.51 12.44 13.82
C SER A 496 0.34 12.80 12.35
N GLY A 497 1.46 13.05 11.66
CA GLY A 497 1.47 13.34 10.22
C GLY A 497 2.20 14.60 9.77
N SER A 498 2.64 15.46 10.69
CA SER A 498 3.52 16.59 10.34
C SER A 498 4.95 16.09 10.13
N GLU A 499 5.61 16.57 9.08
CA GLU A 499 7.03 16.29 8.79
C GLU A 499 7.96 17.41 9.28
N GLU A 500 7.52 18.18 10.27
CA GLU A 500 8.39 19.17 10.89
C GLU A 500 9.63 18.52 11.52
N GLU A 501 10.72 19.29 11.58
CA GLU A 501 12.00 18.85 12.13
C GLU A 501 11.84 18.26 13.54
N GLY A 502 12.51 17.12 13.78
CA GLY A 502 12.43 16.40 15.06
C GLY A 502 11.05 15.81 15.38
N TYR A 503 10.09 15.84 14.44
CA TYR A 503 8.71 15.43 14.67
C TYR A 503 8.08 16.14 15.88
N ARG A 504 8.40 17.42 16.09
CA ARG A 504 8.07 18.18 17.31
C ARG A 504 6.60 18.05 17.73
N PHE A 505 5.66 18.20 16.80
CA PHE A 505 4.22 18.14 17.06
C PHE A 505 3.60 16.74 16.83
N THR A 506 4.42 15.69 16.82
CA THR A 506 3.94 14.31 16.66
C THR A 506 3.83 13.59 18.01
N ILE A 507 2.61 13.27 18.41
CA ILE A 507 2.25 12.34 19.49
C ILE A 507 1.44 11.23 18.83
N ASP A 508 2.05 10.05 18.64
CA ASP A 508 1.37 8.91 18.05
C ASP A 508 0.34 8.33 19.03
N PRO A 509 -0.89 8.06 18.58
CA PRO A 509 -1.90 7.52 19.46
C PRO A 509 -1.66 6.04 19.78
N ASP A 510 -2.06 5.64 20.99
CA ASP A 510 -2.39 4.23 21.26
C ASP A 510 -3.53 3.76 20.35
N GLU A 511 -3.49 2.49 19.94
CA GLU A 511 -4.50 1.95 19.02
C GLU A 511 -5.90 2.01 19.63
N VAL A 512 -6.03 1.67 20.92
CA VAL A 512 -7.31 1.72 21.64
C VAL A 512 -7.87 3.14 21.69
N GLN A 513 -7.04 4.14 22.01
CA GLN A 513 -7.48 5.54 22.04
C GLN A 513 -7.92 6.03 20.66
N SER A 514 -7.15 5.74 19.61
CA SER A 514 -7.55 6.13 18.25
C SER A 514 -8.82 5.43 17.81
N ASN A 515 -9.00 4.15 18.14
CA ASN A 515 -10.20 3.40 17.80
C ASN A 515 -11.43 3.97 18.50
N ASN A 516 -11.39 4.19 19.82
CA ASN A 516 -12.50 4.76 20.58
C ASN A 516 -12.92 6.14 20.04
N THR A 517 -11.95 6.97 19.68
CA THR A 517 -12.21 8.32 19.17
C THR A 517 -12.74 8.31 17.74
N TYR A 518 -12.26 7.42 16.87
CA TYR A 518 -12.87 7.17 15.57
C TYR A 518 -14.30 6.66 15.70
N GLN A 519 -14.56 5.70 16.60
CA GLN A 519 -15.90 5.21 16.88
C GLN A 519 -16.83 6.33 17.35
N LEU A 520 -16.37 7.15 18.29
CA LEU A 520 -17.13 8.28 18.80
C LEU A 520 -17.46 9.28 17.68
N SER A 521 -16.49 9.60 16.82
CA SER A 521 -16.72 10.45 15.64
C SER A 521 -17.75 9.82 14.69
N MET A 522 -17.67 8.51 14.45
CA MET A 522 -18.61 7.80 13.60
C MET A 522 -20.03 7.71 14.20
N VAL A 523 -20.16 7.54 15.51
CA VAL A 523 -21.47 7.53 16.18
C VAL A 523 -22.09 8.93 16.21
N THR A 524 -21.28 9.95 16.45
CA THR A 524 -21.78 11.32 16.65
C THR A 524 -21.93 12.13 15.38
N GLY A 525 -21.21 11.75 14.31
CA GLY A 525 -21.07 12.57 13.10
C GLY A 525 -20.17 13.79 13.26
N LEU A 526 -19.51 13.96 14.41
CA LEU A 526 -18.62 15.09 14.69
C LEU A 526 -17.19 14.80 14.21
N PRO A 527 -16.49 15.78 13.64
CA PRO A 527 -15.10 15.64 13.24
C PRO A 527 -14.16 15.67 14.46
N LEU A 528 -12.96 15.11 14.31
CA LEU A 528 -11.94 15.09 15.36
C LEU A 528 -11.01 16.31 15.28
N MET A 529 -10.74 16.94 16.43
CA MET A 529 -9.66 17.92 16.64
C MET A 529 -8.30 17.25 16.88
N SER A 530 -8.11 16.06 16.31
CA SER A 530 -6.88 15.28 16.33
C SER A 530 -6.57 14.80 14.92
N ASN A 531 -5.31 14.48 14.64
CA ASN A 531 -4.89 14.08 13.31
C ASN A 531 -4.07 12.78 13.33
N LYS A 532 -4.28 11.94 12.31
CA LYS A 532 -3.42 10.80 11.98
C LYS A 532 -3.40 10.64 10.46
N THR A 533 -2.70 11.54 9.78
CA THR A 533 -2.56 11.56 8.31
C THR A 533 -1.09 11.67 7.94
N ALA A 534 -0.74 11.99 6.70
CA ALA A 534 0.65 12.19 6.27
C ALA A 534 0.85 13.56 5.62
N ARG A 535 2.01 14.19 5.81
CA ARG A 535 2.35 15.49 5.18
C ARG A 535 1.36 16.60 5.51
N LEU A 536 0.85 16.60 6.74
CA LEU A 536 0.06 17.70 7.26
C LEU A 536 0.92 18.98 7.23
N PRO A 537 0.39 20.13 6.79
CA PRO A 537 1.09 21.41 6.94
C PRO A 537 1.48 21.67 8.40
N ALA A 538 2.73 22.05 8.64
CA ALA A 538 3.30 22.19 9.98
C ALA A 538 2.54 23.19 10.86
N TYR A 539 2.12 24.33 10.29
CA TYR A 539 1.37 25.35 11.02
C TYR A 539 0.02 24.83 11.56
N GLN A 540 -0.64 23.89 10.87
CA GLN A 540 -1.88 23.27 11.35
C GLN A 540 -1.62 22.35 12.54
N ALA A 541 -0.53 21.60 12.50
CA ALA A 541 -0.09 20.78 13.63
C ALA A 541 0.18 21.64 14.86
N GLN A 542 0.94 22.72 14.69
CA GLN A 542 1.26 23.68 15.74
C GLN A 542 0.00 24.29 16.36
N MET A 543 -0.93 24.75 15.52
CA MET A 543 -2.21 25.32 15.93
C MET A 543 -3.04 24.34 16.78
N LEU A 544 -3.23 23.10 16.33
CA LEU A 544 -3.98 22.12 17.13
C LEU A 544 -3.23 21.72 18.40
N TYR A 545 -1.90 21.61 18.34
CA TYR A 545 -1.07 21.34 19.50
C TYR A 545 -1.17 22.46 20.56
N SER A 546 -1.37 23.72 20.14
CA SER A 546 -1.55 24.86 21.03
C SER A 546 -2.77 24.73 21.93
N VAL A 547 -3.83 24.05 21.48
CA VAL A 547 -5.09 23.89 22.23
C VAL A 547 -4.85 23.28 23.61
N VAL A 548 -3.95 22.30 23.68
CA VAL A 548 -3.59 21.58 24.92
C VAL A 548 -2.25 22.05 25.51
N SER A 549 -1.67 23.14 24.98
CA SER A 549 -0.40 23.72 25.43
C SER A 549 -0.61 24.84 26.45
N PRO A 550 0.38 25.13 27.32
CA PRO A 550 0.24 26.20 28.32
C PRO A 550 0.01 27.55 27.65
N GLY A 551 -0.97 28.32 28.14
CA GLY A 551 -1.30 29.64 27.60
C GLY A 551 -2.04 29.63 26.25
N GLY A 552 -2.38 28.46 25.70
CA GLY A 552 -3.26 28.33 24.55
C GLY A 552 -4.76 28.36 24.93
N PRO A 553 -5.67 28.20 23.95
CA PRO A 553 -5.39 27.96 22.53
C PRO A 553 -4.89 29.20 21.78
N ASP A 554 -4.25 28.97 20.64
CA ASP A 554 -3.92 30.03 19.68
C ASP A 554 -5.20 30.74 19.19
N PRO A 555 -5.27 32.09 19.22
CA PRO A 555 -6.41 32.87 18.73
C PRO A 555 -6.83 32.55 17.29
N ASP A 556 -5.90 32.18 16.41
CA ASP A 556 -6.19 31.85 15.01
C ASP A 556 -6.98 30.56 14.87
N VAL A 557 -6.81 29.61 15.79
CA VAL A 557 -7.62 28.40 15.87
C VAL A 557 -9.03 28.74 16.30
N LEU A 558 -9.16 29.55 17.36
CA LEU A 558 -10.45 30.00 17.88
C LEU A 558 -11.24 30.78 16.82
N ALA A 559 -10.56 31.60 16.02
CA ALA A 559 -11.19 32.37 14.93
C ALA A 559 -11.86 31.48 13.88
N ARG A 560 -11.31 30.28 13.64
CA ARG A 560 -11.83 29.31 12.65
C ARG A 560 -12.97 28.44 13.17
N MET A 561 -13.16 28.39 14.48
CA MET A 561 -14.21 27.62 15.14
C MET A 561 -15.53 28.39 15.16
N ASP A 562 -16.66 27.70 15.25
CA ASP A 562 -17.95 28.34 15.49
C ASP A 562 -18.22 28.53 17.00
N SER A 563 -19.40 29.07 17.38
CA SER A 563 -19.75 29.35 18.78
C SER A 563 -20.26 28.13 19.56
N ARG A 564 -20.52 27.01 18.90
CA ARG A 564 -20.99 25.79 19.56
C ARG A 564 -19.89 25.22 20.45
N PRO A 565 -20.20 24.51 21.54
CA PRO A 565 -19.18 23.80 22.30
C PRO A 565 -18.45 22.71 21.49
N VAL A 566 -17.23 22.40 21.93
CA VAL A 566 -16.49 21.20 21.55
C VAL A 566 -16.77 20.11 22.58
N LEU A 567 -17.03 18.90 22.10
CA LEU A 567 -17.17 17.73 22.95
C LEU A 567 -15.78 17.20 23.29
N VAL A 568 -15.38 17.21 24.55
CA VAL A 568 -14.08 16.68 24.98
C VAL A 568 -14.28 15.27 25.51
N PHE A 569 -13.58 14.31 24.90
CA PHE A 569 -13.59 12.90 25.31
C PHE A 569 -12.32 12.58 26.09
N LEU A 570 -12.45 12.32 27.39
CA LEU A 570 -11.35 11.96 28.27
C LEU A 570 -11.39 10.46 28.59
N ASP A 571 -10.29 9.74 28.35
CA ASP A 571 -10.06 8.41 28.93
C ASP A 571 -9.08 8.48 30.09
N SER A 572 -9.60 8.42 31.32
CA SER A 572 -8.80 8.53 32.55
C SER A 572 -7.89 7.32 32.79
N ALA A 573 -8.08 6.20 32.06
CA ALA A 573 -7.24 5.01 32.19
C ALA A 573 -5.75 5.31 31.93
N TYR A 574 -5.47 6.28 31.05
CA TYR A 574 -4.10 6.70 30.73
C TYR A 574 -3.45 7.54 31.84
N TYR A 575 -4.24 8.15 32.71
CA TYR A 575 -3.78 9.06 33.76
C TYR A 575 -3.69 8.39 35.13
N ASN A 576 -4.58 7.43 35.40
CA ASN A 576 -4.69 6.72 36.67
C ASN A 576 -3.76 5.48 36.78
N GLY A 577 -2.95 5.20 35.76
CA GLY A 577 -2.00 4.08 35.74
C GLY A 577 -2.56 2.75 35.22
N GLN A 578 -3.83 2.67 34.80
CA GLN A 578 -4.39 1.46 34.18
C GLN A 578 -3.85 1.20 32.77
N ASN A 579 -3.48 2.25 32.03
CA ASN A 579 -2.78 2.15 30.75
C ASN A 579 -1.60 3.13 30.73
N ASN A 580 -0.36 2.62 30.71
CA ASN A 580 0.83 3.46 30.76
C ASN A 580 1.45 3.75 29.37
N PHE A 581 0.77 3.42 28.27
CA PHE A 581 1.31 3.53 26.91
C PHE A 581 2.00 4.88 26.63
N TYR A 582 1.33 6.00 26.88
CA TYR A 582 1.91 7.32 26.60
C TYR A 582 3.05 7.67 27.54
N ARG A 583 2.96 7.31 28.84
CA ARG A 583 4.07 7.53 29.79
C ARG A 583 5.33 6.78 29.36
N GLU A 584 5.17 5.53 28.92
CA GLU A 584 6.29 4.69 28.47
C GLU A 584 6.86 5.16 27.12
N THR A 585 6.01 5.42 26.13
CA THR A 585 6.45 5.81 24.77
C THR A 585 6.99 7.23 24.69
N LEU A 586 6.60 8.11 25.60
CA LEU A 586 7.07 9.51 25.68
C LEU A 586 8.11 9.73 26.78
N ALA A 587 8.54 8.71 27.52
CA ALA A 587 9.50 8.84 28.63
C ALA A 587 10.80 9.56 28.24
N THR A 588 11.26 9.39 26.98
CA THR A 588 12.48 10.02 26.44
C THR A 588 12.21 11.37 25.75
N LYS A 589 10.97 11.86 25.77
CA LYS A 589 10.50 13.07 25.08
C LYS A 589 9.77 13.98 26.08
N PRO A 590 10.49 14.62 27.03
CA PRO A 590 9.89 15.33 28.16
C PRO A 590 8.90 16.42 27.75
N GLU A 591 9.16 17.14 26.66
CA GLU A 591 8.23 18.17 26.15
C GLU A 591 6.87 17.59 25.71
N LYS A 592 6.87 16.39 25.12
CA LYS A 592 5.64 15.71 24.68
C LYS A 592 4.93 15.03 25.84
N LEU A 593 5.71 14.46 26.76
CA LEU A 593 5.18 13.87 27.98
C LEU A 593 4.46 14.94 28.81
N ALA A 594 5.05 16.13 28.95
CA ALA A 594 4.41 17.26 29.63
C ALA A 594 3.06 17.61 29.00
N ILE A 595 2.95 17.63 27.67
CA ILE A 595 1.67 17.89 26.99
C ILE A 595 0.66 16.77 27.25
N PHE A 596 1.09 15.51 27.24
CA PHE A 596 0.24 14.38 27.60
C PHE A 596 -0.31 14.53 29.02
N GLU A 597 0.51 14.88 30.01
CA GLU A 597 0.16 14.98 31.44
C GLU A 597 -0.79 16.14 31.78
N ARG A 598 -0.93 17.12 30.88
CA ARG A 598 -1.70 18.36 31.13
C ARG A 598 -3.22 18.27 30.97
N SER A 599 -3.80 17.09 30.74
CA SER A 599 -5.25 16.98 30.55
C SER A 599 -6.07 17.56 31.71
N ASP A 600 -5.67 17.33 32.96
CA ASP A 600 -6.35 17.89 34.14
C ASP A 600 -6.18 19.41 34.24
N ASP A 601 -5.00 19.93 33.90
CA ASP A 601 -4.74 21.38 33.84
C ASP A 601 -5.63 22.03 32.77
N PHE A 602 -5.68 21.47 31.57
CA PHE A 602 -6.54 21.95 30.49
C PHE A 602 -8.02 22.00 30.88
N ILE A 603 -8.52 20.94 31.53
CA ILE A 603 -9.91 20.88 32.03
C ILE A 603 -10.21 22.03 33.01
N ARG A 604 -9.27 22.33 33.93
CA ARG A 604 -9.42 23.40 34.93
C ARG A 604 -9.26 24.79 34.32
N GLU A 605 -8.19 25.03 33.57
CA GLU A 605 -7.85 26.32 32.94
C GLU A 605 -8.97 26.79 32.01
N GLN A 606 -9.57 25.87 31.24
CA GLN A 606 -10.61 26.17 30.27
C GLN A 606 -12.04 26.01 30.82
N ASN A 607 -12.19 25.75 32.13
CA ASN A 607 -13.47 25.61 32.83
C ASN A 607 -14.44 24.63 32.13
N LEU A 608 -13.94 23.46 31.74
CA LEU A 608 -14.72 22.44 31.05
C LEU A 608 -15.89 21.95 31.92
N GLN A 609 -17.08 21.89 31.35
CA GLN A 609 -18.26 21.38 32.03
C GLN A 609 -18.34 19.86 31.88
N LEU A 610 -18.27 19.11 32.98
CA LEU A 610 -18.53 17.68 32.95
C LEU A 610 -19.99 17.42 32.53
N LEU A 611 -20.16 16.61 31.49
CA LEU A 611 -21.44 16.24 30.90
C LEU A 611 -21.90 14.88 31.41
N HIS A 612 -21.02 13.88 31.35
CA HIS A 612 -21.32 12.51 31.74
C HIS A 612 -20.04 11.71 32.00
N ARG A 613 -20.14 10.66 32.80
CA ARG A 613 -19.06 9.73 33.10
C ARG A 613 -19.55 8.29 33.06
N GLN A 614 -18.82 7.44 32.35
CA GLN A 614 -19.08 6.01 32.24
C GLN A 614 -17.75 5.25 32.35
N GLY A 615 -17.50 4.63 33.51
CA GLY A 615 -16.23 3.97 33.79
C GLY A 615 -15.05 4.96 33.78
N THR A 616 -14.05 4.69 32.93
CA THR A 616 -12.88 5.56 32.73
C THR A 616 -13.14 6.68 31.73
N TRP A 617 -14.25 6.64 30.99
CA TRP A 617 -14.59 7.67 30.02
C TRP A 617 -15.39 8.79 30.64
N SER A 618 -15.01 10.02 30.33
CA SER A 618 -15.74 11.23 30.71
C SER A 618 -15.93 12.12 29.48
N LEU A 619 -17.14 12.67 29.36
CA LEU A 619 -17.46 13.68 28.36
C LEU A 619 -17.53 15.05 29.02
N TYR A 620 -16.93 16.06 28.40
CA TYR A 620 -17.05 17.45 28.81
C TYR A 620 -17.50 18.34 27.65
N ALA A 621 -18.12 19.47 27.98
CA ALA A 621 -18.32 20.57 27.04
C ALA A 621 -17.25 21.64 27.27
N TRP A 622 -16.52 21.97 26.22
CA TRP A 622 -15.59 23.09 26.17
C TRP A 622 -16.19 24.22 25.32
N TYR A 623 -16.21 25.44 25.83
CA TYR A 623 -16.77 26.62 25.18
C TYR A 623 -15.64 27.55 24.71
N PRO A 624 -15.04 27.30 23.52
CA PRO A 624 -13.83 27.99 23.07
C PRO A 624 -14.01 29.51 22.90
N LYS A 625 -15.26 29.99 22.70
CA LYS A 625 -15.59 31.41 22.55
C LYS A 625 -16.35 32.00 23.74
N GLY A 626 -16.34 31.32 24.89
CA GLY A 626 -17.23 31.64 26.00
C GLY A 626 -18.64 31.07 25.83
N ARG A 627 -19.45 31.19 26.89
CA ARG A 627 -20.83 30.68 26.93
C ARG A 627 -21.84 31.68 26.39
#